data_AF-A0A948L4F6-F1
#
_entry.id   AF-A0A948L4F6-F1
#
_cell.length_a   1.000
_cell.length_b   1.000
_cell.length_c   1.000
_cell.angle_alpha   90.00
_cell.angle_beta   90.00
_cell.angle_gamma   90.00
#
_symmetry.space_group_name_H-M   'P 1'
#
loop_
_entity.id
_entity.type
_entity.pdbx_description
1 polymer ?
#
loop_
_entity_poly.entity_id
_entity_poly.type
_entity_poly.pdbx_seq_one_letter_code
_entity_poly.pdbx_strand_id
1 'polypeptide(L)' 'MLDEMERRFNAMPEAMAVRRCTVEHVCGTIKGWMGATSFRTRGLKNVATGASLAILAYNMKRAIAVAGVGTILGALRG' A
#
# COMPACT_ATOMS: atom_id res chain seq x y z
N MET A 1 -6.46 23.63 11.04
CA MET A 1 -6.11 22.29 10.50
C MET A 1 -6.42 21.19 11.50
N LEU A 2 -6.02 21.33 12.77
CA LEU A 2 -6.34 20.36 13.82
C LEU A 2 -7.85 20.25 14.06
N ASP A 3 -8.56 21.37 14.13
CA ASP A 3 -10.03 21.38 14.33
C ASP A 3 -10.79 20.64 13.21
N GLU A 4 -10.31 20.73 11.97
CA GLU A 4 -10.92 20.01 10.84
C GLU A 4 -10.58 18.51 10.86
N MET A 5 -9.36 18.15 11.29
CA MET A 5 -9.01 16.76 11.54
C MET A 5 -9.87 16.17 12.65
N GLU A 6 -10.07 16.90 13.73
CA GLU A 6 -10.91 16.51 14.85
C GLU A 6 -12.37 16.34 14.44
N ARG A 7 -12.92 17.29 13.67
CA ARG A 7 -14.28 17.18 13.10
C ARG A 7 -14.45 15.92 12.25
N ARG A 8 -13.44 15.57 11.43
CA ARG A 8 -13.46 14.36 10.60
C ARG A 8 -13.37 13.07 11.42
N PHE A 9 -12.58 13.06 12.50
CA PHE A 9 -12.53 11.91 13.42
C PHE A 9 -13.83 11.73 14.19
N ASN A 10 -14.43 12.83 14.67
CA ASN A 10 -15.72 12.79 15.35
C ASN A 10 -16.85 12.33 14.42
N ALA A 11 -16.79 12.69 13.13
CA ALA A 11 -17.74 12.23 12.12
C ALA A 11 -17.57 10.74 11.75
N MET A 12 -16.41 10.13 12.01
CA MET A 12 -16.13 8.73 11.72
C MET A 12 -15.26 8.10 12.84
N PRO A 13 -15.87 7.78 13.99
CA PRO A 13 -15.14 7.30 15.16
C PRO A 13 -14.40 5.97 14.91
N GLU A 14 -14.92 5.14 14.01
CA GLU A 14 -14.32 3.86 13.61
C GLU A 14 -13.11 4.01 12.65
N ALA A 15 -12.79 5.22 12.18
CA ALA A 15 -11.78 5.44 11.15
C ALA A 15 -10.41 4.85 11.52
N MET A 16 -10.01 4.95 12.79
CA MET A 16 -8.74 4.41 13.27
C MET A 16 -8.72 2.88 13.35
N ALA A 17 -9.85 2.25 13.71
CA ALA A 17 -10.00 0.81 13.70
C ALA A 17 -9.95 0.26 12.27
N VAL A 18 -10.71 0.86 11.36
CA VAL A 18 -10.71 0.52 9.93
C VAL A 18 -9.31 0.65 9.35
N ARG A 19 -8.60 1.75 9.64
CA ARG A 19 -7.23 1.98 9.15
C ARG A 19 -6.27 0.88 9.61
N ARG A 20 -6.30 0.52 10.89
CA ARG A 20 -5.50 -0.57 11.47
C ARG A 20 -5.73 -1.89 10.77
N CYS A 21 -6.99 -2.23 10.51
CA CYS A 21 -7.38 -3.51 9.92
C CYS A 21 -7.14 -3.59 8.39
N THR A 22 -7.14 -2.45 7.69
CA THR A 22 -7.11 -2.44 6.22
C THR A 22 -5.75 -2.07 5.63
N VAL A 23 -5.14 -0.99 6.10
CA VAL A 23 -3.97 -0.40 5.42
C VAL A 23 -2.67 -0.50 6.22
N GLU A 24 -2.74 -0.54 7.55
CA GLU A 24 -1.51 -0.54 8.38
C GLU A 24 -0.67 -1.79 8.16
N HIS A 25 -1.29 -2.97 8.06
CA HIS A 25 -0.57 -4.21 7.80
C HIS A 25 0.11 -4.23 6.42
N VAL A 26 -0.59 -3.75 5.38
CA VAL A 26 -0.05 -3.64 4.02
C VAL A 26 1.13 -2.66 4.00
N CYS A 27 0.95 -1.49 4.61
CA CYS A 27 1.99 -0.47 4.71
C CYS A 27 3.23 -0.99 5.47
N GLY A 28 3.02 -1.72 6.57
CA GLY A 28 4.08 -2.36 7.34
C GLY A 28 4.86 -3.40 6.52
N THR A 29 4.15 -4.24 5.75
CA THR A 29 4.78 -5.24 4.88
C THR A 29 5.66 -4.60 3.81
N ILE A 30 5.13 -3.59 3.11
CA ILE A 30 5.86 -2.87 2.05
C ILE A 30 7.11 -2.19 2.65
N LYS A 31 6.95 -1.48 3.78
CA LYS A 31 8.08 -0.84 4.47
C LYS A 31 9.12 -1.86 4.95
N GLY A 32 8.69 -3.01 5.46
CA GLY A 32 9.57 -4.10 5.85
C GLY A 32 10.39 -4.64 4.67
N TRP A 33 9.78 -4.83 3.50
CA TRP A 33 10.47 -5.26 2.28
C TRP A 33 11.45 -4.23 1.74
N MET A 34 11.15 -2.94 1.91
CA MET A 34 12.06 -1.86 1.52
C MET A 34 13.32 -1.79 2.42
N GLY A 35 13.29 -2.43 3.59
CA GLY A 35 14.38 -2.46 4.55
C GLY A 35 14.59 -1.13 5.28
N ALA A 36 15.63 -1.10 6.13
CA ALA A 36 16.02 0.11 6.88
C ALA A 36 16.70 1.18 5.99
N THR A 37 17.06 0.83 4.76
CA THR A 37 17.66 1.77 3.82
C THR A 37 16.62 2.74 3.29
N SER A 38 16.84 4.02 3.57
CA SER A 38 16.25 5.15 2.86
C SER A 38 16.27 4.90 1.36
N PHE A 39 15.25 5.42 0.65
CA PHE A 39 15.17 5.34 -0.81
C PHE A 39 16.54 5.53 -1.47
N ARG A 40 16.90 4.61 -2.38
CA ARG A 40 18.22 4.60 -3.03
C ARG A 40 18.44 5.81 -3.93
N THR A 41 17.39 6.53 -4.25
CA THR A 41 17.38 7.69 -5.15
C THR A 41 17.06 8.97 -4.40
N ARG A 42 17.52 10.10 -4.93
CA ARG A 42 17.19 11.44 -4.44
C ARG A 42 16.15 12.11 -5.34
N GLY A 43 15.35 12.99 -4.75
CA GLY A 43 14.29 13.73 -5.41
C GLY A 43 12.95 12.98 -5.48
N LEU A 44 11.84 13.71 -5.30
CA LEU A 44 10.50 13.15 -5.15
C LEU A 44 10.08 12.24 -6.31
N LYS A 45 10.41 12.62 -7.55
CA LYS A 45 10.09 11.82 -8.74
C LYS A 45 10.72 10.43 -8.68
N ASN A 46 12.02 10.36 -8.35
CA ASN A 46 12.75 9.11 -8.34
C ASN A 46 12.38 8.24 -7.13
N VAL A 47 12.10 8.88 -5.99
CA VAL A 47 11.60 8.24 -4.78
C VAL A 47 10.21 7.63 -5.02
N ALA A 48 9.32 8.39 -5.67
CA ALA A 48 7.99 7.92 -6.04
C ALA A 48 8.05 6.69 -6.96
N THR A 49 8.95 6.66 -7.95
CA THR A 49 9.14 5.48 -8.79
C THR A 49 9.54 4.25 -7.97
N GLY A 50 10.46 4.39 -7.02
CA GLY A 50 10.86 3.29 -6.13
C GLY A 50 9.71 2.80 -5.25
N ALA A 51 8.94 3.73 -4.68
CA ALA A 51 7.75 3.41 -3.89
C ALA A 51 6.69 2.67 -4.73
N SER A 52 6.39 3.17 -5.93
CA SER A 52 5.43 2.57 -6.87
C SER A 52 5.84 1.16 -7.27
N LEU A 53 7.13 0.89 -7.47
CA LEU A 53 7.62 -0.45 -7.79
C LEU A 53 7.41 -1.42 -6.63
N ALA A 54 7.68 -1.01 -5.39
CA ALA A 54 7.45 -1.83 -4.21
C ALA A 54 5.95 -2.14 -4.02
N ILE A 55 5.08 -1.15 -4.22
CA ILE A 55 3.62 -1.32 -4.20
C ILE A 55 3.16 -2.28 -5.29
N LEU A 56 3.68 -2.15 -6.51
CA LEU A 56 3.33 -3.03 -7.63
C LEU A 56 3.75 -4.47 -7.33
N ALA A 57 4.96 -4.70 -6.82
CA ALA A 57 5.43 -6.03 -6.44
C ALA A 57 4.53 -6.67 -5.36
N TYR A 58 4.14 -5.89 -4.35
CA TYR A 58 3.19 -6.34 -3.33
C TYR A 58 1.83 -6.70 -3.94
N ASN A 59 1.28 -5.83 -4.79
CA ASN A 59 -0.01 -6.05 -5.45
C ASN A 59 0.01 -7.31 -6.33
N MET A 60 1.09 -7.55 -7.07
CA MET A 60 1.26 -8.78 -7.86
C MET A 60 1.27 -10.03 -6.97
N LYS A 61 2.04 -10.01 -5.86
CA LYS A 61 2.06 -11.14 -4.92
C LYS A 61 0.68 -11.39 -4.31
N ARG A 62 -0.04 -10.32 -3.95
CA ARG A 62 -1.40 -10.39 -3.39
C ARG A 62 -2.41 -10.90 -4.42
N ALA A 63 -2.35 -10.42 -5.66
CA ALA A 63 -3.21 -10.88 -6.74
C ALA A 63 -3.01 -12.38 -6.99
N ILE A 64 -1.76 -12.84 -7.03
CA ILE A 64 -1.45 -14.27 -7.18
C ILE A 64 -2.00 -15.07 -5.99
N ALA A 65 -1.84 -14.58 -4.75
CA ALA A 65 -2.33 -15.28 -3.56
C ALA A 65 -3.86 -15.37 -3.49
N VAL A 66 -4.58 -14.36 -3.99
CA VAL A 66 -6.06 -14.30 -3.94
C VAL A 66 -6.70 -14.99 -5.14
N ALA A 67 -6.22 -14.71 -6.36
CA ALA A 67 -6.84 -15.17 -7.59
C ALA A 67 -6.16 -16.40 -8.20
N GLY A 68 -4.92 -16.69 -7.85
CA GLY A 68 -4.12 -17.74 -8.47
C GLY A 68 -3.51 -17.34 -9.82
N VAL A 69 -2.42 -18.01 -10.20
CA VAL A 69 -1.67 -17.70 -11.43
C VAL A 69 -2.50 -17.98 -12.70
N GLY A 70 -3.27 -19.07 -12.71
CA GLY A 70 -4.08 -19.46 -13.87
C GLY A 70 -5.13 -18.41 -14.24
N THR A 71 -5.85 -17.87 -13.24
CA THR A 71 -6.84 -16.81 -13.41
C THR A 71 -6.22 -15.55 -14.00
N ILE A 72 -5.06 -15.14 -13.50
CA ILE A 72 -4.33 -13.95 -13.99
C ILE A 72 -3.89 -14.14 -15.44
N LEU A 73 -3.29 -15.29 -15.77
CA LEU A 73 -2.87 -15.60 -17.15
C LEU A 73 -4.04 -15.71 -18.12
N GLY A 74 -5.19 -16.23 -17.67
CA GLY A 74 -6.42 -16.24 -18.44
C GLY A 74 -6.91 -14.84 -18.76
N ALA A 75 -6.93 -13.94 -17.76
CA ALA A 75 -7.31 -12.54 -17.95
C ALA A 75 -6.38 -11.75 -18.89
N LEU A 76 -5.09 -12.11 -18.96
CA LEU A 76 -4.12 -11.47 -19.85
C LEU A 76 -4.16 -11.99 -21.30
N ARG A 77 -4.76 -13.16 -21.53
CA ARG A 77 -4.90 -13.78 -22.86
C ARG A 77 -6.23 -13.46 -23.54
N GLY A 78 -7.13 -12.75 -22.85
CA GLY A 78 -8.40 -12.26 -23.39
C GLY A 78 -8.23 -11.12 -24.38
#